data_AF-A0A6B3VPY2-F1
#
_entry.id   AF-A0A6B3VPY2-F1
#
_cell.length_a   1.000
_cell.length_b   1.000
_cell.length_c   1.000
_cell.angle_alpha   90.00
_cell.angle_beta   90.00
_cell.angle_gamma   90.00
#
_symmetry.space_group_name_H-M   'P 1'
#
loop_
_entity.id
_entity.type
_entity.pdbx_description
1 polymer ?
#
loop_
_entity_poly.entity_id
_entity_poly.type
_entity_poly.pdbx_seq_one_letter_code
_entity_poly.pdbx_strand_id
1 'polypeptide(L)' 'MPKNITQILLVGSIVFPIIGFIMLFVHFLFSIFLFSIAGLMLFSVFMLLIIDRIKEKEEDDKNDYSDY' A
#
# COMPACT_ATOMS: atom_id res chain seq x y z
N MET A 1 0.52 1.08 -13.42
CA MET A 1 0.17 -0.13 -12.64
C MET A 1 -1.36 -0.20 -12.49
N PRO A 2 -2.04 -1.36 -12.30
CA PRO A 2 -3.50 -1.34 -12.17
C PRO A 2 -3.90 -0.65 -10.86
N LYS A 3 -4.59 0.49 -11.00
CA LYS A 3 -5.17 1.32 -9.92
C LYS A 3 -5.95 0.50 -8.86
N ASN A 4 -6.44 -0.66 -9.26
CA ASN A 4 -7.21 -1.57 -8.42
C ASN A 4 -6.37 -2.17 -7.27
N ILE A 5 -5.06 -2.41 -7.44
CA ILE A 5 -4.23 -3.06 -6.41
C ILE A 5 -3.98 -2.12 -5.23
N THR A 6 -3.60 -0.86 -5.51
CA THR A 6 -3.39 0.15 -4.47
C THR A 6 -4.69 0.45 -3.73
N GLN A 7 -5.83 0.46 -4.42
CA GLN A 7 -7.16 0.61 -3.78
C GLN A 7 -7.50 -0.55 -2.85
N ILE A 8 -7.29 -1.81 -3.28
CA ILE A 8 -7.54 -2.99 -2.45
C ILE A 8 -6.64 -2.97 -1.21
N LEU A 9 -5.36 -2.63 -1.37
CA LEU A 9 -4.41 -2.50 -0.25
C LEU A 9 -4.82 -1.40 0.73
N LEU A 10 -5.28 -0.24 0.23
CA LEU A 10 -5.78 0.85 1.06
C LEU A 10 -7.04 0.43 1.85
N VAL A 11 -8.03 -0.17 1.19
CA VAL A 11 -9.24 -0.65 1.85
C VAL A 11 -8.89 -1.71 2.90
N GLY A 12 -8.01 -2.66 2.54
CA GLY A 12 -7.48 -3.65 3.48
C GLY A 12 -6.83 -3.01 4.70
N SER A 13 -5.97 -2.01 4.50
CA SER A 13 -5.28 -1.31 5.58
C SER A 13 -6.21 -0.57 6.55
N ILE A 14 -7.48 -0.33 6.18
CA ILE A 14 -8.49 0.28 7.05
C ILE A 14 -9.35 -0.80 7.71
N VAL A 15 -9.75 -1.83 6.95
CA VAL A 15 -10.64 -2.89 7.44
C VAL A 15 -9.94 -3.82 8.44
N PHE A 16 -8.69 -4.21 8.18
CA PHE A 16 -7.95 -5.13 9.06
C PHE A 16 -7.70 -4.56 10.47
N PRO A 17 -7.36 -3.27 10.66
CA PRO A 17 -7.29 -2.66 12.00
C PRO A 17 -8.62 -2.62 12.73
N ILE A 18 -9.73 -2.36 12.03
CA ILE A 18 -11.07 -2.35 12.65
C ILE A 18 -11.40 -3.74 13.21
N ILE A 19 -11.19 -4.78 12.39
CA ILE A 19 -11.36 -6.17 12.81
C ILE A 19 -10.38 -6.50 13.94
N GLY A 20 -9.12 -6.11 13.82
CA GLY A 20 -8.07 -6.32 14.82
C GLY A 20 -8.42 -5.70 16.17
N PHE A 21 -9.03 -4.51 16.17
CA PHE A 21 -9.46 -3.82 17.38
C PHE A 21 -10.57 -4.59 18.11
N ILE A 22 -11.55 -5.13 17.37
CA ILE A 22 -12.59 -6.01 17.91
C ILE A 22 -11.95 -7.30 18.46
N MET A 23 -11.02 -7.88 17.71
CA MET A 23 -10.33 -9.12 18.06
C MET A 23 -9.41 -8.99 19.27
N LEU A 24 -9.02 -7.78 19.67
CA LEU A 24 -8.20 -7.53 20.85
C LEU A 24 -8.88 -8.05 22.11
N PHE A 25 -10.22 -7.99 22.16
CA PHE A 25 -11.04 -8.46 23.27
C PHE A 25 -11.32 -9.97 23.24
N VAL A 26 -11.06 -10.63 22.11
CA VAL A 26 -11.34 -12.07 21.92
C VAL A 26 -10.05 -12.89 21.96
N HIS A 27 -9.03 -12.48 21.20
CA HIS A 27 -7.78 -13.21 21.05
C HIS A 27 -6.59 -12.27 20.76
N PHE A 28 -5.88 -11.88 21.81
CA PHE A 28 -4.80 -10.88 21.77
C PHE A 28 -3.70 -11.19 20.74
N LEU A 29 -3.21 -12.43 20.70
CA LEU A 29 -2.17 -12.84 19.74
C LEU A 29 -2.63 -12.70 18.28
N PHE A 30 -3.91 -12.95 18.02
CA PHE A 30 -4.46 -12.85 16.66
C PHE A 30 -4.68 -11.38 16.27
N SER A 31 -5.05 -10.53 17.24
CA SER A 31 -5.11 -9.09 17.06
C SER A 31 -3.75 -8.50 16.65
N ILE A 32 -2.66 -8.87 17.33
CA ILE A 32 -1.29 -8.46 16.96
C ILE A 32 -0.95 -8.85 15.52
N PHE A 33 -1.30 -10.08 15.13
CA PHE A 33 -1.08 -10.55 13.76
C PHE A 33 -1.83 -9.72 12.72
N LEU A 34 -3.10 -9.41 12.97
CA LEU A 34 -3.91 -8.55 12.09
C LEU A 34 -3.34 -7.14 11.97
N PHE A 35 -2.92 -6.53 13.08
CA PHE A 35 -2.28 -5.21 13.05
C PHE A 35 -0.94 -5.24 12.30
N SER A 36 -0.17 -6.32 12.43
CA SER A 36 1.09 -6.48 11.68
C SER A 36 0.86 -6.58 10.18
N ILE A 37 -0.15 -7.35 9.75
CA ILE A 37 -0.56 -7.44 8.33
C ILE A 37 -1.00 -6.07 7.82
N ALA A 38 -1.84 -5.36 8.58
CA ALA A 38 -2.30 -4.03 8.18
C ALA A 38 -1.13 -3.05 7.99
N GLY A 39 -0.12 -3.11 8.88
CA GLY A 39 1.12 -2.34 8.74
C GLY A 39 1.90 -2.68 7.46
N LEU A 40 2.04 -3.98 7.14
CA LEU A 40 2.70 -4.43 5.91
C LEU A 40 1.95 -3.98 4.64
N MET A 41 0.61 -4.02 4.66
CA MET A 41 -0.20 -3.51 3.54
C MET A 41 0.04 -2.02 3.32
N LEU A 42 0.05 -1.24 4.39
CA LEU A 42 0.28 0.21 4.34
C LEU A 42 1.70 0.53 3.86
N PHE A 43 2.71 -0.20 4.33
CA PHE A 43 4.08 -0.11 3.83
C PHE A 43 4.17 -0.43 2.32
N SER A 44 3.45 -1.47 1.88
CA SER A 44 3.39 -1.84 0.47
C SER A 44 2.77 -0.73 -0.38
N VAL A 45 1.72 -0.04 0.11
CA VAL A 45 1.15 1.12 -0.59
C VAL A 45 2.20 2.22 -0.78
N PHE A 46 2.97 2.55 0.26
CA PHE A 46 4.04 3.54 0.15
C PHE A 46 5.09 3.16 -0.90
N MET A 47 5.56 1.91 -0.89
CA MET A 47 6.53 1.43 -1.88
C MET A 47 5.97 1.52 -3.31
N LEU A 48 4.71 1.15 -3.51
CA LEU A 48 4.06 1.24 -4.82
C LEU A 48 3.98 2.68 -5.32
N LEU A 49 3.61 3.63 -4.45
CA LEU A 49 3.54 5.05 -4.79
C LEU A 49 4.93 5.61 -5.15
N ILE A 50 5.98 5.18 -4.45
CA ILE A 50 7.36 5.57 -4.77
C ILE A 50 7.79 5.03 -6.12
N ILE A 51 7.51 3.75 -6.41
CA ILE A 51 7.85 3.13 -7.69
C ILE A 51 7.12 3.82 -8.83
N ASP A 52 5.82 4.09 -8.68
CA ASP A 52 5.06 4.82 -9.69
C ASP A 52 5.67 6.21 -9.95
N ARG A 53 6.15 6.91 -8.91
CA ARG A 53 6.83 8.20 -9.06
C ARG A 53 8.20 8.12 -9.73
N ILE A 54 8.98 7.08 -9.47
CA ILE A 54 10.26 6.86 -10.15
C ILE A 54 10.01 6.56 -11.62
N LYS A 55 9.00 5.73 -11.90
CA LYS A 55 8.65 5.35 -13.27
C LYS A 55 8.18 6.55 -14.10
N GLU A 56 7.37 7.43 -13.52
CA GLU A 56 6.94 8.66 -14.18
C GLU A 56 8.13 9.55 -14.56
N LYS A 57 9.13 9.70 -13.68
CA LYS A 57 10.37 10.42 -14.01
C LYS A 57 11.19 9.74 -15.11
N GLU A 58 11.26 8.41 -15.10
CA GLU A 58 11.98 7.68 -16.16
C GLU A 58 11.28 7.80 -17.52
N GLU A 59 9.95 7.87 -17.54
CA GLU A 59 9.17 8.12 -18.77
C GLU A 59 9.37 9.57 -19.28
N ASP A 60 9.47 10.56 -18.39
CA ASP A 60 9.80 11.95 -18.77
C ASP A 60 11.24 12.08 -19.32
N ASP A 61 12.24 11.49 -18.66
CA ASP A 61 13.64 11.53 -19.12
C ASP A 61 13.85 10.80 -20.47
N LYS A 62 13.08 9.73 -20.74
CA LYS A 62 13.14 9.02 -22.03
C LYS A 62 12.41 9.73 -23.16
N ASN A 63 11.42 10.56 -22.84
CA ASN A 63 10.66 11.36 -23.81
C ASN A 63 11.17 12.80 -23.88
N ASP A 64 12.45 13.06 -23.56
CA ASP A 64 13.05 14.35 -23.81
C ASP A 64 13.15 14.59 -25.33
N TYR A 65 12.11 15.22 -25.89
CA TYR A 65 12.02 15.70 -27.28
C TYR A 65 12.94 16.92 -27.53
N SER A 66 13.99 17.09 -26.73
CA SER A 66 14.97 18.17 -26.85
C SER A 66 15.85 18.07 -28.10
N ASP A 67 15.78 16.95 -28.83
CA ASP A 67 16.50 16.70 -30.09
C ASP A 67 15.63 16.87 -31.35
N TYR A 68 14.52 17.63 -31.27
CA TYR A 68 13.76 18.15 -32.42
C TYR A 68 14.01 19.63 -32.68
#